data_AF-A0A4Q3WU92-F1
#
_entry.id   AF-A0A4Q3WU92-F1
#
_cell.length_a   1.000
_cell.length_b   1.000
_cell.length_c   1.000
_cell.angle_alpha   90.00
_cell.angle_beta   90.00
_cell.angle_gamma   90.00
#
_symmetry.space_group_name_H-M   'P 1'
#
loop_
_entity.id
_entity.type
_entity.pdbx_description
1 polymer ?
#
loop_
_entity_poly.entity_id
_entity_poly.type
_entity_poly.pdbx_seq_one_letter_code
_entity_poly.pdbx_strand_id
1 'polypeptide(L)'
;MKKFLALGDSLANALSGGRYEAAVVEAKDGQIGQSYFRERLWELESGLMRSPADGWDAVRIQTEGGEDFSRSALRAMHRLALVMYLKNPLIKRGVKVQSQYVFGQGVNIDVQKSKAAGLIWADFWDHCDNRRELTAPTRLAQLERKLQIKGNLFFIFFVDRVFGNCQVRELDVDEIEEVLPDPLDASKPGYYKRVYTAKILNIETGRSTTQDRVEYYPDIAYNPSFKPRTIGGDPVFWDRPMMHVARERITKIGIAPSEIFAQLDWAKAYTKFLEHRATVAAALSRIVMKFTSATKAGVDRSRKALATTFGRAKATGEDEAGTAAHLREGSNVEAVNVKGATIHADEGRRFLLMNCAGFGFGETFFGDVSVGTLATATSLDRPTELAM
;
A
#
# COMPACT_ATOMS: atom_id res chain seq x y z
N MET A 1 29.15 -10.83 38.45
CA MET A 1 28.23 -9.97 37.66
C MET A 1 26.76 -10.37 37.81
N LYS A 2 26.34 -11.62 37.58
CA LYS A 2 24.92 -12.03 37.73
C LYS A 2 24.29 -11.73 39.11
N LYS A 3 25.04 -11.88 40.21
CA LYS A 3 24.57 -11.55 41.58
C LYS A 3 24.39 -10.05 41.85
N PHE A 4 25.09 -9.18 41.11
CA PHE A 4 24.98 -7.71 41.29
C PHE A 4 23.81 -7.12 40.50
N LEU A 5 23.52 -7.67 39.32
CA LEU A 5 22.32 -7.31 38.53
C LEU A 5 21.03 -7.69 39.27
N ALA A 6 20.98 -8.90 39.85
CA ALA A 6 19.84 -9.35 40.65
C ALA A 6 19.59 -8.47 41.89
N LEU A 7 20.65 -7.91 42.49
CA LEU A 7 20.53 -7.00 43.62
C LEU A 7 19.99 -5.62 43.20
N GLY A 8 20.41 -5.13 42.03
CA GLY A 8 19.96 -3.84 41.47
C GLY A 8 18.50 -3.86 41.07
N ASP A 9 18.04 -4.92 40.39
CA ASP A 9 16.64 -5.08 40.00
C ASP A 9 15.73 -5.25 41.23
N SER A 10 16.19 -5.97 42.26
CA SER A 10 15.47 -6.11 43.53
C SER A 10 15.32 -4.78 44.28
N LEU A 11 16.36 -3.94 44.28
CA LEU A 11 16.33 -2.63 44.92
C LEU A 11 15.43 -1.63 44.17
N ALA A 12 15.49 -1.63 42.84
CA ALA A 12 14.65 -0.80 41.99
C ALA A 12 13.17 -1.19 42.11
N ASN A 13 12.87 -2.49 42.25
CA ASN A 13 11.52 -2.97 42.46
C ASN A 13 10.98 -2.61 43.86
N ALA A 14 11.83 -2.65 44.90
CA ALA A 14 11.47 -2.21 46.25
C ALA A 14 11.23 -0.69 46.34
N LEU A 15 12.04 0.12 45.65
CA LEU A 15 11.92 1.59 45.64
C LEU A 15 10.75 2.11 44.79
N SER A 16 10.32 1.35 43.79
CA SER A 16 9.20 1.70 42.90
C SER A 16 7.85 1.11 43.34
N GLY A 17 7.80 0.43 44.49
CA GLY A 17 6.59 -0.23 44.98
C GLY A 17 6.07 -1.33 44.05
N GLY A 18 6.96 -2.08 43.39
CA GLY A 18 6.61 -3.17 42.48
C GLY A 18 6.36 -2.75 41.02
N ARG A 19 6.49 -1.45 40.68
CA ARG A 19 6.18 -0.92 39.33
C ARG A 19 7.32 -1.04 38.33
N TYR A 20 8.56 -1.22 38.79
CA TYR A 20 9.73 -1.36 37.92
C TYR A 20 9.69 -2.66 37.12
N GLU A 21 9.38 -3.79 37.75
CA GLU A 21 9.24 -5.06 37.01
C GLU A 21 8.10 -5.01 36.00
N ALA A 22 6.96 -4.40 36.36
CA ALA A 22 5.84 -4.22 35.44
C ALA A 22 6.20 -3.35 34.22
N ALA A 23 6.91 -2.23 34.43
CA ALA A 23 7.34 -1.34 33.34
C ALA A 23 8.42 -1.98 32.44
N VAL A 24 9.32 -2.79 33.00
CA VAL A 24 10.33 -3.54 32.23
C VAL A 24 9.69 -4.66 31.42
N VAL A 25 8.66 -5.32 31.96
CA VAL A 25 7.87 -6.31 31.23
C VAL A 25 7.07 -5.64 30.13
N GLU A 26 6.41 -4.51 30.38
CA GLU A 26 5.64 -3.76 29.38
C GLU A 26 6.53 -3.16 28.27
N ALA A 27 7.73 -2.70 28.59
CA ALA A 27 8.71 -2.23 27.59
C ALA A 27 9.28 -3.39 26.75
N LYS A 28 9.52 -4.56 27.36
CA LYS A 28 9.93 -5.77 26.64
C LYS A 28 8.79 -6.33 25.78
N ASP A 29 7.57 -6.36 26.29
CA ASP A 29 6.38 -6.79 25.56
C ASP A 29 6.03 -5.81 24.44
N GLY A 30 6.29 -4.52 24.61
CA GLY A 30 6.19 -3.51 23.56
C GLY A 30 7.26 -3.66 22.47
N GLN A 31 8.51 -3.97 22.84
CA GLN A 31 9.58 -4.25 21.87
C GLN A 31 9.38 -5.59 21.15
N ILE A 32 8.97 -6.63 21.88
CA ILE A 32 8.59 -7.94 21.35
C ILE A 32 7.36 -7.77 20.45
N GLY A 33 6.35 -7.01 20.86
CA GLY A 33 5.18 -6.69 20.04
C GLY A 33 5.59 -6.00 18.74
N GLN A 34 6.42 -4.96 18.80
CA GLN A 34 6.91 -4.26 17.60
C GLN A 34 7.80 -5.13 16.72
N SER A 35 8.62 -6.02 17.28
CA SER A 35 9.42 -6.96 16.50
C SER A 35 8.54 -8.03 15.86
N TYR A 36 7.56 -8.58 16.57
CA TYR A 36 6.56 -9.52 16.03
C TYR A 36 5.69 -8.88 14.95
N PHE A 37 5.27 -7.62 15.11
CA PHE A 37 4.54 -6.90 14.07
C PHE A 37 5.42 -6.63 12.85
N ARG A 38 6.70 -6.28 13.05
CA ARG A 38 7.67 -6.12 11.95
C ARG A 38 7.96 -7.44 11.24
N GLU A 39 8.13 -8.53 11.97
CA GLU A 39 8.38 -9.88 11.44
C GLU A 39 7.17 -10.40 10.69
N ARG A 40 5.94 -10.24 11.21
CA ARG A 40 4.71 -10.64 10.49
C ARG A 40 4.44 -9.79 9.26
N LEU A 41 4.74 -8.50 9.32
CA LEU A 41 4.59 -7.62 8.15
C LEU A 41 5.67 -7.90 7.12
N TRP A 42 6.89 -8.20 7.55
CA TRP A 42 7.97 -8.70 6.69
C TRP A 42 7.63 -10.07 6.11
N GLU A 43 7.01 -10.99 6.85
CA GLU A 43 6.54 -12.29 6.35
C GLU A 43 5.37 -12.15 5.38
N LEU A 44 4.46 -11.20 5.60
CA LEU A 44 3.42 -10.85 4.62
C LEU A 44 4.02 -10.21 3.36
N GLU A 45 4.97 -9.28 3.52
CA GLU A 45 5.68 -8.63 2.42
C GLU A 45 6.61 -9.62 1.68
N SER A 46 7.22 -10.57 2.38
CA SER A 46 8.15 -11.60 1.86
C SER A 46 7.42 -12.83 1.32
N GLY A 47 6.27 -13.21 1.89
CA GLY A 47 5.38 -14.24 1.38
C GLY A 47 4.72 -13.81 0.07
N LEU A 48 4.58 -12.50 -0.14
CA LEU A 48 4.21 -11.92 -1.42
C LEU A 48 5.40 -11.67 -2.38
N MET A 49 6.64 -11.74 -1.89
CA MET A 49 7.88 -11.42 -2.63
C MET A 49 8.90 -12.57 -2.77
N ARG A 50 8.61 -13.81 -2.37
CA ARG A 50 9.33 -14.98 -2.90
C ARG A 50 8.93 -15.05 -4.39
N SER A 51 9.67 -14.51 -5.36
CA SER A 51 11.12 -14.31 -5.48
C SER A 51 11.41 -13.25 -6.56
N PRO A 52 12.48 -12.43 -6.46
CA PRO A 52 12.93 -11.57 -7.56
C PRO A 52 13.47 -12.34 -8.78
N ALA A 53 13.84 -13.61 -8.61
CA ALA A 53 14.18 -14.51 -9.71
C ALA A 53 12.93 -15.19 -10.32
N ASP A 54 11.85 -15.33 -9.54
CA ASP A 54 10.56 -15.89 -10.00
C ASP A 54 9.52 -14.80 -10.34
N GLY A 55 9.88 -13.52 -10.22
CA GLY A 55 8.97 -12.38 -10.49
C GLY A 55 8.50 -12.32 -11.96
N TRP A 56 9.23 -13.00 -12.85
CA TRP A 56 8.87 -13.24 -14.24
C TRP A 56 8.26 -14.63 -14.48
N ASP A 57 8.53 -15.63 -13.63
CA ASP A 57 7.97 -16.98 -13.77
C ASP A 57 6.56 -17.11 -13.14
N ALA A 58 6.17 -16.21 -12.22
CA ALA A 58 4.76 -16.06 -11.81
C ALA A 58 3.87 -15.45 -12.91
N VAL A 59 4.47 -14.91 -13.98
CA VAL A 59 3.78 -14.47 -15.21
C VAL A 59 3.58 -15.64 -16.18
N ARG A 60 4.22 -16.80 -15.96
CA ARG A 60 3.89 -18.02 -16.69
C ARG A 60 2.71 -18.72 -16.05
N ILE A 61 1.51 -18.33 -16.46
CA ILE A 61 0.42 -19.30 -16.44
C ILE A 61 0.59 -20.18 -17.66
N GLN A 62 0.92 -21.45 -17.43
CA GLN A 62 0.49 -22.51 -18.34
C GLN A 62 -1.02 -22.67 -18.18
N THR A 63 -1.79 -21.78 -18.79
CA THR A 63 -3.17 -22.05 -19.13
C THR A 63 -3.19 -22.30 -20.62
N GLU A 64 -3.76 -23.43 -21.02
CA GLU A 64 -4.11 -23.70 -22.41
C GLU A 64 -5.00 -22.56 -22.93
N GLY A 65 -4.40 -21.51 -23.50
CA GLY A 65 -5.12 -20.46 -24.24
C GLY A 65 -4.95 -18.98 -23.87
N GLY A 66 -4.00 -18.54 -23.03
CA GLY A 66 -3.78 -17.08 -22.86
C GLY A 66 -2.65 -16.61 -21.95
N GLU A 67 -2.10 -15.42 -22.25
CA GLU A 67 -0.99 -14.71 -21.59
C GLU A 67 -1.45 -13.74 -20.48
N ASP A 68 -2.50 -14.09 -19.72
CA ASP A 68 -3.09 -13.20 -18.70
C ASP A 68 -2.61 -13.53 -17.28
N PHE A 69 -2.80 -12.63 -16.31
CA PHE A 69 -2.51 -12.89 -14.89
C PHE A 69 -3.57 -13.77 -14.22
N SER A 70 -3.15 -14.60 -13.27
CA SER A 70 -4.08 -15.51 -12.59
C SER A 70 -4.92 -14.72 -11.58
N ARG A 71 -6.14 -15.19 -11.27
CA ARG A 71 -6.99 -14.52 -10.28
C ARG A 71 -6.35 -14.45 -8.89
N SER A 72 -5.60 -15.49 -8.50
CA SER A 72 -4.85 -15.49 -7.24
C SER A 72 -3.70 -14.48 -7.25
N ALA A 73 -2.98 -14.35 -8.38
CA ALA A 73 -1.93 -13.35 -8.53
C ALA A 73 -2.50 -11.92 -8.49
N LEU A 74 -3.58 -11.63 -9.22
CA LEU A 74 -4.22 -10.32 -9.20
C LEU A 74 -4.70 -9.93 -7.79
N ARG A 75 -5.32 -10.85 -7.06
CA ARG A 75 -5.70 -10.63 -5.65
C ARG A 75 -4.50 -10.32 -4.77
N ALA A 76 -3.36 -11.01 -4.97
CA ALA A 76 -2.13 -10.73 -4.25
C ALA A 76 -1.60 -9.32 -4.57
N MET A 77 -1.59 -8.93 -5.85
CA MET A 77 -1.18 -7.59 -6.29
C MET A 77 -2.06 -6.48 -5.69
N HIS A 78 -3.39 -6.65 -5.69
CA HIS A 78 -4.31 -5.68 -5.06
C HIS A 78 -4.04 -5.51 -3.56
N ARG A 79 -3.79 -6.61 -2.85
CA ARG A 79 -3.45 -6.58 -1.42
C ARG A 79 -2.13 -5.86 -1.19
N LEU A 80 -1.11 -6.10 -2.02
CA LEU A 80 0.16 -5.38 -1.93
C LEU A 80 -0.03 -3.88 -2.14
N ALA A 81 -0.74 -3.51 -3.20
CA ALA A 81 -1.02 -2.12 -3.56
C ALA A 81 -1.72 -1.40 -2.40
N LEU A 82 -2.70 -2.04 -1.76
CA LEU A 82 -3.39 -1.51 -0.59
C LEU A 82 -2.43 -1.31 0.60
N VAL A 83 -1.61 -2.30 0.94
CA VAL A 83 -0.64 -2.19 2.05
C VAL A 83 0.36 -1.07 1.78
N MET A 84 0.87 -0.99 0.55
CA MET A 84 1.81 0.04 0.12
C MET A 84 1.18 1.44 0.15
N TYR A 85 -0.07 1.59 -0.27
CA TYR A 85 -0.79 2.86 -0.15
C TYR A 85 -1.01 3.30 1.30
N LEU A 86 -1.25 2.36 2.22
CA LEU A 86 -1.44 2.69 3.64
C LEU A 86 -0.14 3.09 4.33
N LYS A 87 0.96 2.39 4.03
CA LYS A 87 2.24 2.49 4.75
C LYS A 87 3.27 3.39 4.07
N ASN A 88 3.36 3.38 2.74
CA ASN A 88 4.39 4.11 2.02
C ASN A 88 3.90 5.54 1.66
N PRO A 89 4.55 6.60 2.19
CA PRO A 89 4.11 7.98 1.97
C PRO A 89 4.24 8.43 0.52
N LEU A 90 5.19 7.89 -0.26
CA LEU A 90 5.35 8.23 -1.68
C LEU A 90 4.16 7.73 -2.50
N ILE A 91 3.82 6.45 -2.36
CA ILE A 91 2.65 5.86 -3.02
C ILE A 91 1.37 6.59 -2.59
N LYS A 92 1.21 6.83 -1.28
CA LYS A 92 0.06 7.55 -0.75
C LYS A 92 -0.06 8.96 -1.31
N ARG A 93 1.06 9.64 -1.52
CA ARG A 93 1.11 11.00 -2.08
C ARG A 93 0.69 11.00 -3.55
N GLY A 94 1.27 10.13 -4.38
CA GLY A 94 0.92 10.01 -5.79
C GLY A 94 -0.59 9.79 -5.99
N VAL A 95 -1.13 8.77 -5.30
CA VAL A 95 -2.56 8.43 -5.38
C VAL A 95 -3.47 9.59 -4.93
N LYS A 96 -3.05 10.34 -3.89
CA LYS A 96 -3.82 11.48 -3.41
C LYS A 96 -3.81 12.65 -4.38
N VAL A 97 -2.66 12.97 -4.98
CA VAL A 97 -2.52 14.08 -5.91
C VAL A 97 -3.46 13.88 -7.09
N GLN A 98 -3.44 12.70 -7.69
CA GLN A 98 -4.34 12.34 -8.80
C GLN A 98 -5.82 12.46 -8.42
N SER A 99 -6.21 11.87 -7.29
CA SER A 99 -7.58 11.96 -6.77
C SER A 99 -8.04 13.40 -6.50
N GLN A 100 -7.14 14.25 -6.01
CA GLN A 100 -7.41 15.68 -5.78
C GLN A 100 -7.52 16.45 -7.09
N TYR A 101 -6.78 16.05 -8.11
CA TYR A 101 -6.82 16.72 -9.40
C TYR A 101 -8.13 16.43 -10.13
N VAL A 102 -8.52 15.15 -10.21
CA VAL A 102 -9.72 14.71 -10.94
C VAL A 102 -11.01 15.19 -10.26
N PHE A 103 -11.12 15.06 -8.93
CA PHE A 103 -12.36 15.33 -8.20
C PHE A 103 -12.28 16.51 -7.22
N GLY A 104 -11.17 17.27 -7.18
CA GLY A 104 -10.99 18.37 -6.23
C GLY A 104 -11.92 19.56 -6.44
N GLN A 105 -12.32 19.81 -7.69
CA GLN A 105 -13.26 20.89 -8.03
C GLN A 105 -14.73 20.45 -7.95
N GLY A 106 -14.99 19.17 -7.69
CA GLY A 106 -16.32 18.58 -7.77
C GLY A 106 -16.76 18.34 -9.22
N VAL A 107 -17.97 17.79 -9.34
CA VAL A 107 -18.57 17.43 -10.63
C VAL A 107 -19.89 18.15 -10.76
N ASN A 108 -20.09 18.84 -11.88
CA ASN A 108 -21.38 19.44 -12.23
C ASN A 108 -21.87 18.81 -13.53
N ILE A 109 -23.11 18.33 -13.53
CA ILE A 109 -23.72 17.64 -14.67
C ILE A 109 -24.98 18.40 -15.05
N ASP A 110 -24.98 18.90 -16.28
CA ASP A 110 -26.12 19.61 -16.86
C ASP A 110 -26.93 18.69 -17.78
N VAL A 111 -28.25 18.66 -17.58
CA VAL A 111 -29.17 17.79 -18.32
C VAL A 111 -29.92 18.61 -19.36
N GLN A 112 -29.42 18.57 -20.60
CA GLN A 112 -29.90 19.44 -21.68
C GLN A 112 -31.21 19.00 -22.35
N LYS A 113 -31.74 17.81 -22.03
CA LYS A 113 -32.80 17.17 -22.83
C LYS A 113 -34.21 17.67 -22.48
N SER A 114 -34.57 17.73 -21.21
CA SER A 114 -35.90 18.20 -20.75
C SER A 114 -35.91 18.42 -19.23
N LYS A 115 -36.85 19.24 -18.74
CA LYS A 115 -37.08 19.41 -17.29
C LYS A 115 -37.40 18.10 -16.58
N ALA A 116 -38.20 17.22 -17.20
CA ALA A 116 -38.54 15.92 -16.64
C ALA A 116 -37.33 15.00 -16.51
N ALA A 117 -36.44 14.98 -17.51
CA ALA A 117 -35.18 14.24 -17.44
C ALA A 117 -34.25 14.81 -16.35
N GLY A 118 -34.24 16.13 -16.17
CA GLY A 118 -33.50 16.78 -15.09
C GLY A 118 -34.00 16.37 -13.69
N LEU A 119 -35.31 16.19 -13.50
CA LEU A 119 -35.87 15.71 -12.24
C LEU A 119 -35.48 14.25 -11.96
N ILE A 120 -35.60 13.36 -12.94
CA ILE A 120 -35.19 11.94 -12.77
C ILE A 120 -33.69 11.85 -12.46
N TRP A 121 -32.89 12.68 -13.12
CA TRP A 121 -31.46 12.75 -12.85
C TRP A 121 -31.17 13.27 -11.44
N ALA A 122 -31.84 14.33 -11.01
CA ALA A 122 -31.69 14.86 -9.65
C ALA A 122 -32.10 13.81 -8.60
N ASP A 123 -33.22 13.12 -8.82
CA ASP A 123 -33.68 12.05 -7.94
C ASP A 123 -32.63 10.93 -7.83
N PHE A 124 -32.02 10.52 -8.95
CA PHE A 124 -30.93 9.54 -8.93
C PHE A 124 -29.67 10.07 -8.23
N TRP A 125 -29.27 11.30 -8.55
CA TRP A 125 -28.02 11.89 -8.08
C TRP A 125 -28.03 12.21 -6.59
N ASP A 126 -29.16 12.71 -6.10
CA ASP A 126 -29.34 13.13 -4.71
C ASP A 126 -29.89 12.03 -3.79
N HIS A 127 -30.28 10.87 -4.34
CA HIS A 127 -30.73 9.73 -3.53
C HIS A 127 -29.68 9.37 -2.46
N CYS A 128 -30.10 9.22 -1.20
CA CYS A 128 -29.21 9.04 -0.05
C CYS A 128 -28.24 7.85 -0.23
N ASP A 129 -28.75 6.73 -0.73
CA ASP A 129 -27.93 5.56 -1.02
C ASP A 129 -26.93 5.78 -2.16
N ASN A 130 -27.32 6.51 -3.22
CA ASN A 130 -26.42 6.78 -4.35
C ASN A 130 -25.35 7.79 -3.95
N ARG A 131 -25.67 8.75 -3.08
CA ARG A 131 -24.70 9.65 -2.45
C ARG A 131 -23.66 8.91 -1.63
N ARG A 132 -24.09 7.91 -0.85
CA ARG A 132 -23.17 7.07 -0.07
C ARG A 132 -22.20 6.30 -0.95
N GLU A 133 -22.68 5.81 -2.10
CA GLU A 133 -21.94 4.83 -2.90
C GLU A 133 -21.19 5.40 -4.11
N LEU A 134 -21.70 6.47 -4.73
CA LEU A 134 -21.16 7.02 -5.97
C LEU A 134 -21.13 8.55 -6.01
N THR A 135 -22.22 9.25 -5.74
CA THR A 135 -22.40 10.64 -6.22
C THR A 135 -21.84 11.71 -5.28
N ALA A 136 -21.58 11.40 -4.00
CA ALA A 136 -20.99 12.38 -3.10
C ALA A 136 -19.53 12.70 -3.51
N PRO A 137 -19.09 13.97 -3.44
CA PRO A 137 -17.73 14.36 -3.83
C PRO A 137 -16.63 13.57 -3.08
N THR A 138 -16.80 13.37 -1.77
CA THR A 138 -15.87 12.55 -0.98
C THR A 138 -15.83 11.10 -1.44
N ARG A 139 -16.96 10.55 -1.89
CA ARG A 139 -17.07 9.18 -2.37
C ARG A 139 -16.45 9.02 -3.75
N LEU A 140 -16.68 9.96 -4.67
CA LEU A 140 -15.98 9.99 -5.98
C LEU A 140 -14.46 10.00 -5.80
N ALA A 141 -13.95 10.88 -4.92
CA ALA A 141 -12.53 10.91 -4.62
C ALA A 141 -12.01 9.60 -3.99
N GLN A 142 -12.81 8.89 -3.21
CA GLN A 142 -12.45 7.56 -2.69
C GLN A 142 -12.46 6.48 -3.77
N LEU A 143 -13.45 6.51 -4.66
CA LEU A 143 -13.55 5.58 -5.79
C LEU A 143 -12.37 5.74 -6.73
N GLU A 144 -11.93 6.98 -7.00
CA GLU A 144 -10.73 7.25 -7.80
C GLU A 144 -9.47 6.62 -7.19
N ARG A 145 -9.27 6.78 -5.88
CA ARG A 145 -8.15 6.12 -5.18
C ARG A 145 -8.27 4.61 -5.25
N LYS A 146 -9.48 4.08 -5.13
CA LYS A 146 -9.73 2.64 -5.22
C LYS A 146 -9.45 2.12 -6.63
N LEU A 147 -9.81 2.88 -7.66
CA LEU A 147 -9.50 2.59 -9.06
C LEU A 147 -7.99 2.52 -9.29
N GLN A 148 -7.22 3.47 -8.76
CA GLN A 148 -5.75 3.43 -8.87
C GLN A 148 -5.13 2.25 -8.11
N ILE A 149 -5.63 1.95 -6.90
CA ILE A 149 -5.09 0.87 -6.07
C ILE A 149 -5.46 -0.51 -6.62
N LYS A 150 -6.68 -0.72 -7.12
CA LYS A 150 -7.16 -2.03 -7.59
C LYS A 150 -7.24 -2.17 -9.12
N GLY A 151 -6.97 -1.12 -9.88
CA GLY A 151 -7.09 -1.07 -11.34
C GLY A 151 -8.52 -1.12 -11.89
N ASN A 152 -9.50 -1.47 -11.04
CA ASN A 152 -10.85 -1.84 -11.45
C ASN A 152 -11.89 -1.36 -10.44
N LEU A 153 -13.06 -0.99 -10.95
CA LEU A 153 -14.29 -0.78 -10.18
C LEU A 153 -15.44 -1.51 -10.87
N PHE A 154 -16.28 -2.16 -10.06
CA PHE A 154 -17.50 -2.80 -10.52
C PHE A 154 -18.70 -2.14 -9.84
N PHE A 155 -19.67 -1.72 -10.63
CA PHE A 155 -20.92 -1.15 -10.13
C PHE A 155 -22.09 -2.03 -10.54
N ILE A 156 -22.93 -2.40 -9.59
CA ILE A 156 -24.23 -3.03 -9.86
C ILE A 156 -25.32 -1.96 -9.75
N PHE A 157 -26.23 -1.99 -10.71
CA PHE A 157 -27.40 -1.13 -10.76
C PHE A 157 -28.64 -1.94 -10.39
N PHE A 158 -29.24 -1.67 -9.25
CA PHE A 158 -30.54 -2.23 -8.88
C PHE A 158 -31.62 -1.37 -9.51
N VAL A 159 -32.24 -1.88 -10.58
CA VAL A 159 -33.26 -1.16 -11.33
C VAL A 159 -34.64 -1.63 -10.88
N ASP A 160 -35.37 -0.75 -10.21
CA ASP A 160 -36.78 -0.97 -9.92
C ASP A 160 -37.62 -0.58 -11.14
N ARG A 161 -38.17 -1.58 -11.83
CA ARG A 161 -38.98 -1.36 -13.03
C ARG A 161 -40.37 -0.80 -12.73
N VAL A 162 -40.84 -0.90 -11.49
CA VAL A 162 -42.17 -0.43 -11.10
C VAL A 162 -42.13 1.06 -10.81
N PHE A 163 -41.18 1.49 -9.98
CA PHE A 163 -41.05 2.89 -9.57
C PHE A 163 -40.06 3.69 -10.42
N GLY A 164 -39.27 3.02 -11.26
CA GLY A 164 -38.25 3.67 -12.11
C GLY A 164 -36.99 4.10 -11.34
N ASN A 165 -36.88 3.73 -10.06
CA ASN A 165 -35.73 4.09 -9.23
C ASN A 165 -34.53 3.20 -9.56
N CYS A 166 -33.34 3.79 -9.56
CA CYS A 166 -32.09 3.08 -9.76
C CYS A 166 -31.13 3.33 -8.59
N GLN A 167 -30.68 2.25 -7.97
CA GLN A 167 -29.69 2.32 -6.89
C GLN A 167 -28.37 1.71 -7.35
N VAL A 168 -27.25 2.39 -7.04
CA VAL A 168 -25.91 1.91 -7.39
C VAL A 168 -25.23 1.32 -6.18
N ARG A 169 -24.57 0.17 -6.34
CA ARG A 169 -23.66 -0.40 -5.35
C ARG A 169 -22.33 -0.74 -5.98
N GLU A 170 -21.26 -0.35 -5.30
CA GLU A 170 -19.92 -0.77 -5.67
C GLU A 170 -19.64 -2.17 -5.12
N LEU A 171 -19.03 -3.03 -5.93
CA LEU A 171 -18.61 -4.37 -5.53
C LEU A 171 -17.11 -4.49 -5.45
N ASP A 172 -16.66 -5.32 -4.51
CA ASP A 172 -15.24 -5.60 -4.38
C ASP A 172 -14.72 -6.42 -5.57
N VAL A 173 -13.63 -5.95 -6.16
CA VAL A 173 -12.94 -6.57 -7.30
C VAL A 173 -12.52 -8.01 -6.99
N ASP A 174 -12.21 -8.29 -5.72
CA ASP A 174 -11.75 -9.61 -5.30
C ASP A 174 -12.89 -10.66 -5.27
N GLU A 175 -14.16 -10.22 -5.27
CA GLU A 175 -15.35 -11.08 -5.39
C GLU A 175 -15.68 -11.43 -6.85
N ILE A 176 -15.17 -10.70 -7.83
CA ILE A 176 -15.38 -11.02 -9.25
C ILE A 176 -14.36 -12.07 -9.65
N GLU A 177 -14.79 -13.27 -10.00
CA GLU A 177 -13.89 -14.35 -10.38
C GLU A 177 -13.49 -14.24 -11.86
N GLU A 178 -14.45 -13.94 -12.73
CA GLU A 178 -14.22 -13.97 -14.18
C GLU A 178 -15.12 -12.97 -14.91
N VAL A 179 -14.58 -12.39 -15.99
CA VAL A 179 -15.35 -11.59 -16.96
C VAL A 179 -15.47 -12.42 -18.23
N LEU A 180 -16.69 -12.85 -18.52
CA LEU A 180 -16.98 -13.71 -19.66
C LEU A 180 -17.26 -12.85 -20.91
N PRO A 181 -16.56 -13.08 -22.03
CA PRO A 181 -16.85 -12.45 -23.30
C PRO A 181 -18.27 -12.66 -23.80
N ASP A 182 -18.75 -11.75 -24.64
CA ASP A 182 -19.80 -12.08 -25.61
C ASP A 182 -19.25 -13.14 -26.58
N PRO A 183 -19.95 -14.28 -26.80
CA PRO A 183 -19.55 -15.29 -27.78
C PRO A 183 -19.35 -14.76 -29.20
N LEU A 184 -20.02 -13.67 -29.58
CA LEU A 184 -19.94 -13.07 -30.91
C LEU A 184 -18.92 -11.93 -31.00
N ASP A 185 -18.51 -11.36 -29.87
CA ASP A 185 -17.57 -10.24 -29.80
C ASP A 185 -16.70 -10.33 -28.55
N ALA A 186 -15.51 -10.90 -28.73
CA ALA A 186 -14.51 -11.04 -27.67
C ALA A 186 -13.88 -9.72 -27.20
N SER A 187 -14.39 -8.57 -27.63
CA SER A 187 -14.00 -7.26 -27.07
C SER A 187 -15.03 -6.74 -26.06
N LYS A 188 -16.22 -7.35 -26.03
CA LYS A 188 -17.32 -6.92 -25.15
C LYS A 188 -17.50 -7.90 -24.00
N PRO A 189 -17.62 -7.41 -22.75
CA PRO A 189 -18.04 -8.25 -21.65
C PRO A 189 -19.51 -8.64 -21.84
N GLY A 190 -19.81 -9.93 -21.74
CA GLY A 190 -21.17 -10.45 -21.69
C GLY A 190 -21.66 -10.58 -20.26
N TYR A 191 -20.92 -11.34 -19.45
CA TYR A 191 -21.29 -11.62 -18.06
C TYR A 191 -20.11 -11.45 -17.09
N TYR A 192 -20.45 -11.10 -15.86
CA TYR A 192 -19.54 -11.08 -14.72
C TYR A 192 -19.90 -12.20 -13.77
N LYS A 193 -18.94 -13.09 -13.49
CA LYS A 193 -19.08 -14.16 -12.50
C LYS A 193 -18.60 -13.65 -11.15
N ARG A 194 -19.52 -13.54 -10.19
CA ARG A 194 -19.21 -13.15 -8.80
C ARG A 194 -19.21 -14.39 -7.91
N VAL A 195 -18.17 -14.53 -7.10
CA VAL A 195 -18.02 -15.58 -6.09
C VAL A 195 -17.70 -14.91 -4.76
N TYR A 196 -18.58 -15.07 -3.77
CA TYR A 196 -18.43 -14.41 -2.47
C TYR A 196 -19.06 -15.21 -1.34
N THR A 197 -18.55 -15.00 -0.12
CA THR A 197 -19.10 -15.60 1.09
C THR A 197 -20.01 -14.60 1.79
N ALA A 198 -21.32 -14.84 1.74
CA ALA A 198 -22.31 -13.98 2.40
C ALA A 198 -22.44 -14.35 3.88
N LYS A 199 -22.40 -13.36 4.78
CA LYS A 199 -22.79 -13.53 6.18
C LYS A 199 -24.27 -13.24 6.34
N ILE A 200 -25.04 -14.27 6.66
CA ILE A 200 -26.49 -14.19 6.85
C ILE A 200 -26.76 -14.22 8.35
N LEU A 201 -27.36 -13.15 8.87
CA LEU A 201 -27.83 -13.10 10.25
C LEU A 201 -29.21 -13.75 10.34
N ASN A 202 -29.32 -14.82 11.12
CA ASN A 202 -30.60 -15.33 11.53
C ASN A 202 -31.16 -14.42 12.63
N ILE A 203 -32.21 -13.66 12.31
CA ILE A 203 -32.80 -12.64 13.18
C ILE A 203 -33.36 -13.26 14.47
N GLU A 204 -33.93 -14.45 14.38
CA GLU A 204 -34.57 -15.13 15.52
C GLU A 204 -33.55 -15.66 16.53
N THR A 205 -32.42 -16.17 16.05
CA THR A 205 -31.37 -16.78 16.91
C THR A 205 -30.21 -15.85 17.22
N GLY A 206 -30.11 -14.70 16.54
CA GLY A 206 -28.99 -13.77 16.62
C GLY A 206 -27.66 -14.33 16.10
N ARG A 207 -27.66 -15.54 15.51
CA ARG A 207 -26.46 -16.21 15.00
C ARG A 207 -26.23 -15.84 13.54
N SER A 208 -24.97 -15.63 13.19
CA SER A 208 -24.57 -15.45 11.79
C SER A 208 -24.07 -16.77 11.21
N THR A 209 -24.47 -17.07 9.99
CA THR A 209 -23.99 -18.20 9.20
C THR A 209 -23.34 -17.69 7.93
N THR A 210 -22.23 -18.30 7.51
CA THR A 210 -21.56 -18.02 6.24
C THR A 210 -22.06 -18.96 5.16
N GLN A 211 -22.41 -18.42 4.00
CA GLN A 211 -22.81 -19.18 2.83
C GLN A 211 -22.03 -18.70 1.61
N ASP A 212 -21.36 -19.62 0.92
CA ASP A 212 -20.71 -19.33 -0.35
C ASP A 212 -21.76 -19.23 -1.46
N ARG A 213 -21.64 -18.20 -2.29
CA ARG A 213 -22.56 -17.91 -3.39
C ARG A 213 -21.80 -17.67 -4.68
N VAL A 214 -22.37 -18.16 -5.76
CA VAL A 214 -21.94 -17.90 -7.13
C VAL A 214 -23.13 -17.27 -7.87
N GLU A 215 -22.91 -16.11 -8.47
CA GLU A 215 -23.96 -15.33 -9.13
C GLU A 215 -23.41 -14.72 -10.42
N TYR A 216 -24.24 -14.68 -11.46
CA TYR A 216 -23.88 -14.08 -12.75
C TYR A 216 -24.66 -12.77 -12.97
N TYR A 217 -23.96 -11.75 -13.42
CA TYR A 217 -24.52 -10.43 -13.72
C TYR A 217 -24.21 -10.07 -15.18
N PRO A 218 -25.19 -9.65 -16.00
CA PRO A 218 -24.91 -9.18 -17.35
C PRO A 218 -24.24 -7.81 -17.33
N ASP A 219 -23.42 -7.53 -18.34
CA ASP A 219 -22.95 -6.16 -18.56
C ASP A 219 -24.11 -5.22 -18.93
N ILE A 220 -24.00 -3.96 -18.52
CA ILE A 220 -25.02 -2.93 -18.76
C ILE A 220 -25.32 -2.71 -20.26
N ALA A 221 -24.33 -2.91 -21.13
CA ALA A 221 -24.50 -2.82 -22.58
C ALA A 221 -24.86 -4.17 -23.23
N TYR A 222 -24.81 -5.27 -22.49
CA TYR A 222 -25.06 -6.61 -23.04
C TYR A 222 -26.55 -6.95 -23.03
N ASN A 223 -27.13 -7.07 -24.23
CA ASN A 223 -28.56 -7.33 -24.42
C ASN A 223 -28.81 -8.40 -25.49
N PRO A 224 -28.55 -9.68 -25.20
CA PRO A 224 -28.82 -10.78 -26.12
C PRO A 224 -30.32 -11.06 -26.26
N SER A 225 -30.71 -11.66 -27.38
CA SER A 225 -32.10 -12.07 -27.64
C SER A 225 -32.58 -13.15 -26.66
N PHE A 226 -31.69 -14.05 -26.25
CA PHE A 226 -31.97 -15.09 -25.26
C PHE A 226 -31.36 -14.73 -23.91
N LYS A 227 -32.18 -14.70 -22.86
CA LYS A 227 -31.81 -14.33 -21.50
C LYS A 227 -31.98 -15.51 -20.56
N PRO A 228 -30.96 -16.38 -20.40
CA PRO A 228 -31.03 -17.53 -19.51
C PRO A 228 -31.23 -17.08 -18.05
N ARG A 229 -32.02 -17.85 -17.29
CA ARG A 229 -32.21 -17.62 -15.84
C ARG A 229 -31.06 -18.18 -15.00
N THR A 230 -30.36 -19.19 -15.52
CA THR A 230 -29.24 -19.85 -14.86
C THR A 230 -28.12 -20.16 -15.85
N ILE A 231 -26.87 -20.14 -15.38
CA ILE A 231 -25.68 -20.58 -16.10
C ILE A 231 -24.96 -21.59 -15.21
N GLY A 232 -24.76 -22.82 -15.68
CA GLY A 232 -24.12 -23.88 -14.89
C GLY A 232 -24.87 -24.28 -13.62
N GLY A 233 -26.17 -23.94 -13.50
CA GLY A 233 -26.99 -24.15 -12.29
C GLY A 233 -27.07 -22.93 -11.36
N ASP A 234 -26.18 -21.95 -11.53
CA ASP A 234 -26.16 -20.72 -10.74
C ASP A 234 -27.08 -19.63 -11.33
N PRO A 235 -27.65 -18.74 -10.51
CA PRO A 235 -28.59 -17.72 -10.96
C PRO A 235 -27.94 -16.59 -11.79
N VAL A 236 -28.69 -16.08 -12.77
CA VAL A 236 -28.35 -14.90 -13.58
C VAL A 236 -29.32 -13.75 -13.26
N PHE A 237 -28.80 -12.61 -12.83
CA PHE A 237 -29.61 -11.45 -12.41
C PHE A 237 -29.71 -10.37 -13.50
N TRP A 238 -30.69 -10.52 -14.39
CA TRP A 238 -30.96 -9.56 -15.48
C TRP A 238 -31.57 -8.23 -15.03
N ASP A 239 -32.11 -8.17 -13.82
CA ASP A 239 -32.63 -6.96 -13.16
C ASP A 239 -31.51 -6.09 -12.59
N ARG A 240 -30.27 -6.61 -12.56
CA ARG A 240 -29.11 -5.99 -11.91
C ARG A 240 -27.90 -5.92 -12.83
N PRO A 241 -27.94 -5.13 -13.92
CA PRO A 241 -26.79 -5.02 -14.79
C PRO A 241 -25.57 -4.48 -14.04
N MET A 242 -24.39 -4.94 -14.44
CA MET A 242 -23.11 -4.52 -13.90
C MET A 242 -22.36 -3.64 -14.92
N MET A 243 -21.63 -2.64 -14.43
CA MET A 243 -20.70 -1.83 -15.20
C MET A 243 -19.29 -2.01 -14.64
N HIS A 244 -18.35 -2.31 -15.52
CA HIS A 244 -16.93 -2.40 -15.20
C HIS A 244 -16.17 -1.17 -15.70
N VAL A 245 -15.54 -0.47 -14.78
CA VAL A 245 -14.61 0.63 -15.08
C VAL A 245 -13.19 0.12 -14.81
N ALA A 246 -12.32 0.18 -15.82
CA ALA A 246 -10.92 -0.21 -15.71
C ALA A 246 -10.03 0.83 -16.40
N ARG A 247 -8.85 1.11 -15.82
CA ARG A 247 -7.88 2.08 -16.36
C ARG A 247 -6.99 1.47 -17.45
N GLU A 248 -6.49 0.26 -17.23
CA GLU A 248 -5.56 -0.41 -18.14
C GLU A 248 -6.10 -1.77 -18.60
N ARG A 249 -6.87 -1.79 -19.68
CA ARG A 249 -7.27 -3.04 -20.35
C ARG A 249 -6.22 -3.43 -21.38
N ILE A 250 -5.11 -3.99 -20.91
CA ILE A 250 -4.06 -4.55 -21.79
C ILE A 250 -4.56 -5.86 -22.43
N THR A 251 -5.40 -6.62 -21.71
CA THR A 251 -6.01 -7.86 -22.20
C THR A 251 -7.46 -7.61 -22.62
N LYS A 252 -7.97 -8.44 -23.55
CA LYS A 252 -9.19 -8.12 -24.30
C LYS A 252 -10.43 -7.90 -23.42
N ILE A 253 -10.56 -8.62 -22.29
CA ILE A 253 -11.75 -8.52 -21.42
C ILE A 253 -11.41 -8.71 -19.93
N GLY A 254 -10.13 -8.86 -19.58
CA GLY A 254 -9.68 -9.26 -18.25
C GLY A 254 -9.76 -8.19 -17.17
N ILE A 255 -9.52 -8.62 -15.93
CA ILE A 255 -9.38 -7.73 -14.77
C ILE A 255 -7.96 -7.15 -14.79
N ALA A 256 -7.88 -5.82 -14.84
CA ALA A 256 -6.61 -5.11 -14.93
C ALA A 256 -5.76 -5.29 -13.66
N PRO A 257 -4.41 -5.25 -13.75
CA PRO A 257 -3.58 -5.07 -12.58
C PRO A 257 -3.76 -3.66 -11.98
N SER A 258 -3.20 -3.44 -10.79
CA SER A 258 -3.17 -2.13 -10.13
C SER A 258 -2.33 -1.12 -10.95
N GLU A 259 -2.83 0.11 -11.10
CA GLU A 259 -2.11 1.21 -11.78
C GLU A 259 -0.80 1.57 -11.06
N ILE A 260 -0.76 1.35 -9.74
CA ILE A 260 0.43 1.62 -8.92
C ILE A 260 1.41 0.45 -8.85
N PHE A 261 1.17 -0.66 -9.58
CA PHE A 261 1.95 -1.89 -9.47
C PHE A 261 3.42 -1.69 -9.84
N ALA A 262 3.71 -1.00 -10.94
CA ALA A 262 5.08 -0.76 -11.42
C ALA A 262 5.93 0.08 -10.44
N GLN A 263 5.28 0.91 -9.63
CA GLN A 263 5.87 1.87 -8.71
C GLN A 263 6.21 1.22 -7.36
N LEU A 264 5.59 0.09 -7.02
CA LEU A 264 5.72 -0.54 -5.70
C LEU A 264 7.15 -0.96 -5.39
N ASP A 265 7.86 -1.53 -6.37
CA ASP A 265 9.22 -2.01 -6.17
C ASP A 265 10.21 -0.86 -5.98
N TRP A 266 10.06 0.21 -6.77
CA TRP A 266 10.86 1.43 -6.62
C TRP A 266 10.59 2.13 -5.29
N ALA A 267 9.32 2.18 -4.85
CA ALA A 267 8.95 2.73 -3.55
C ALA A 267 9.58 1.96 -2.40
N LYS A 268 9.59 0.62 -2.47
CA LYS A 268 10.25 -0.24 -1.47
C LYS A 268 11.76 -0.07 -1.50
N ALA A 269 12.38 -0.04 -2.68
CA ALA A 269 13.81 0.17 -2.84
C ALA A 269 14.25 1.50 -2.22
N TYR A 270 13.48 2.56 -2.44
CA TYR A 270 13.72 3.86 -1.81
C TYR A 270 13.62 3.80 -0.28
N THR A 271 12.58 3.16 0.27
CA THR A 271 12.45 2.98 1.73
C THR A 271 13.63 2.20 2.30
N LYS A 272 14.01 1.07 1.70
CA LYS A 272 15.15 0.25 2.14
C LYS A 272 16.46 1.04 2.09
N PHE A 273 16.68 1.81 1.04
CA PHE A 273 17.85 2.69 0.91
C PHE A 273 17.95 3.68 2.08
N LEU A 274 16.84 4.35 2.42
CA LEU A 274 16.80 5.28 3.54
C LEU A 274 17.00 4.58 4.90
N GLU A 275 16.45 3.39 5.09
CA GLU A 275 16.64 2.59 6.30
C GLU A 275 18.10 2.15 6.49
N HIS A 276 18.75 1.67 5.43
CA HIS A 276 20.17 1.32 5.46
C HIS A 276 21.04 2.54 5.75
N ARG A 277 20.74 3.68 5.10
CA ARG A 277 21.42 4.94 5.39
C ARG A 277 21.27 5.35 6.85
N ALA A 278 20.06 5.30 7.39
CA ALA A 278 19.80 5.64 8.80
C ALA A 278 20.57 4.70 9.75
N THR A 279 20.67 3.42 9.40
CA THR A 279 21.44 2.43 10.18
C THR A 279 22.94 2.73 10.13
N VAL A 280 23.48 3.08 8.96
CA VAL A 280 24.88 3.50 8.82
C VAL A 280 25.13 4.80 9.60
N ALA A 281 24.23 5.78 9.50
CA ALA A 281 24.34 7.03 10.26
C ALA A 281 24.29 6.78 11.78
N ALA A 282 23.42 5.89 12.24
CA ALA A 282 23.34 5.49 13.65
C ALA A 282 24.57 4.70 14.12
N ALA A 283 25.17 3.89 13.25
CA ALA A 283 26.42 3.20 13.55
C ALA A 283 27.60 4.19 13.61
N LEU A 284 27.65 5.17 12.71
CA LEU A 284 28.66 6.21 12.69
C LEU A 284 28.54 7.16 13.89
N SER A 285 27.33 7.54 14.28
CA SER A 285 27.12 8.41 15.47
C SER A 285 27.57 7.75 16.77
N ARG A 286 27.60 6.41 16.83
CA ARG A 286 28.17 5.66 17.96
C ARG A 286 29.70 5.72 18.02
N ILE A 287 30.40 6.19 17.00
CA ILE A 287 31.87 6.25 16.98
C ILE A 287 32.30 7.71 17.15
N VAL A 288 32.62 8.09 18.40
CA VAL A 288 32.90 9.49 18.74
C VAL A 288 34.40 9.82 18.74
N MET A 289 35.28 8.85 19.02
CA MET A 289 36.73 9.10 19.13
C MET A 289 37.55 7.92 18.60
N LYS A 290 38.60 8.21 17.81
CA LYS A 290 39.65 7.27 17.40
C LYS A 290 40.87 7.47 18.30
N PHE A 291 41.29 6.43 19.02
CA PHE A 291 42.54 6.45 19.80
C PHE A 291 43.59 5.53 19.18
N THR A 292 44.78 6.07 18.95
CA THR A 292 45.95 5.36 18.41
C THR A 292 47.09 5.39 19.43
N SER A 293 47.80 4.27 19.62
CA SER A 293 48.90 4.18 20.61
C SER A 293 50.05 3.27 20.18
N ALA A 294 51.29 3.73 20.35
CA ALA A 294 52.59 3.10 19.98
C ALA A 294 52.70 1.63 20.31
N THR A 295 52.22 1.28 21.48
CA THR A 295 52.47 -0.01 22.11
C THR A 295 51.16 -0.75 22.38
N LYS A 296 51.20 -2.09 22.30
CA LYS A 296 50.06 -2.96 22.64
C LYS A 296 49.56 -2.69 24.08
N ALA A 297 50.50 -2.41 25.00
CA ALA A 297 50.19 -2.02 26.37
C ALA A 297 49.48 -0.67 26.50
N GLY A 298 49.80 0.31 25.63
CA GLY A 298 49.10 1.59 25.59
C GLY A 298 47.66 1.48 25.06
N VAL A 299 47.43 0.62 24.06
CA VAL A 299 46.07 0.31 23.57
C VAL A 299 45.20 -0.31 24.67
N ASP A 300 45.76 -1.28 25.41
CA ASP A 300 45.04 -1.94 26.51
C ASP A 300 44.80 -1.02 27.71
N ARG A 301 45.72 -0.07 27.99
CA ARG A 301 45.52 0.97 29.01
C ARG A 301 44.44 1.96 28.61
N SER A 302 44.45 2.46 27.38
CA SER A 302 43.40 3.36 26.89
C SER A 302 42.03 2.68 26.87
N ARG A 303 41.97 1.39 26.50
CA ARG A 303 40.75 0.57 26.57
C ARG A 303 40.22 0.44 27.99
N LYS A 304 41.10 0.19 28.97
CA LYS A 304 40.72 0.10 30.38
C LYS A 304 40.29 1.45 30.97
N ALA A 305 41.00 2.53 30.65
CA ALA A 305 40.69 3.88 31.13
C ALA A 305 39.34 4.38 30.61
N LEU A 306 39.05 4.19 29.31
CA LEU A 306 37.76 4.59 28.73
C LEU A 306 36.62 3.66 29.17
N ALA A 307 36.86 2.36 29.34
CA ALA A 307 35.87 1.46 29.95
C ALA A 307 35.49 1.86 31.38
N THR A 308 36.41 2.46 32.15
CA THR A 308 36.12 3.00 33.48
C THR A 308 35.39 4.34 33.45
N THR A 309 35.57 5.15 32.40
CA THR A 309 34.87 6.45 32.24
C THR A 309 33.46 6.27 31.66
N PHE A 310 33.29 5.42 30.64
CA PHE A 310 31.99 5.09 30.02
C PHE A 310 31.18 4.06 30.83
N GLY A 311 31.84 3.25 31.66
CA GLY A 311 31.15 2.35 32.60
C GLY A 311 30.31 3.08 33.66
N ARG A 312 30.58 4.37 33.89
CA ARG A 312 29.83 5.22 34.85
C ARG A 312 28.54 5.80 34.26
N ALA A 313 28.48 5.98 32.93
CA ALA A 313 27.33 6.54 32.24
C ALA A 313 26.24 5.51 31.91
N LYS A 314 26.60 4.22 31.89
CA LYS A 314 25.64 3.11 31.74
C LYS A 314 24.67 2.94 32.92
N ALA A 315 24.85 3.68 34.01
CA ALA A 315 24.01 3.62 35.21
C ALA A 315 22.73 4.48 35.12
N THR A 316 22.61 5.36 34.12
CA THR A 316 21.48 6.29 33.96
C THR A 316 20.46 5.90 32.89
N GLY A 317 20.64 4.77 32.20
CA GLY A 317 19.64 4.23 31.28
C GLY A 317 19.45 5.00 29.97
N GLU A 318 20.37 5.91 29.64
CA GLU A 318 20.41 6.57 28.33
C GLU A 318 21.25 5.70 27.35
N ASP A 319 20.69 5.37 26.20
CA ASP A 319 21.39 4.71 25.09
C ASP A 319 22.45 5.68 24.54
N GLU A 320 23.64 5.70 25.14
CA GLU A 320 24.67 6.67 24.76
C GLU A 320 25.31 6.35 23.41
N ALA A 321 25.12 7.26 22.47
CA ALA A 321 26.02 7.47 21.35
C ALA A 321 27.40 7.90 21.89
N GLY A 322 28.45 7.11 21.63
CA GLY A 322 29.83 7.46 22.00
C GLY A 322 30.69 6.33 22.51
N THR A 323 31.07 5.42 21.64
CA THR A 323 32.09 4.39 21.89
C THR A 323 33.40 4.76 21.20
N ALA A 324 34.52 4.54 21.90
CA ALA A 324 35.86 4.83 21.42
C ALA A 324 36.48 3.59 20.74
N ALA A 325 37.03 3.76 19.54
CA ALA A 325 37.75 2.68 18.83
C ALA A 325 39.25 2.69 19.19
N HIS A 326 39.82 1.52 19.51
CA HIS A 326 41.20 1.36 20.02
C HIS A 326 42.10 0.63 19.03
N LEU A 327 43.21 1.27 18.62
CA LEU A 327 44.13 0.74 17.61
C LEU A 327 45.61 0.88 18.02
N ARG A 328 46.42 -0.13 17.66
CA ARG A 328 47.88 -0.14 17.87
C ARG A 328 48.58 0.72 16.81
N GLU A 329 49.65 1.42 17.17
CA GLU A 329 50.43 2.23 16.23
C GLU A 329 51.09 1.34 15.18
N GLY A 330 51.05 1.78 13.92
CA GLY A 330 51.28 0.96 12.74
C GLY A 330 50.09 0.08 12.31
N SER A 331 49.07 -0.09 13.16
CA SER A 331 47.81 -0.78 12.83
C SER A 331 46.76 0.27 12.49
N ASN A 332 46.80 0.76 11.26
CA ASN A 332 45.81 1.71 10.79
C ASN A 332 44.54 0.93 10.42
N VAL A 333 43.63 0.70 11.37
CA VAL A 333 42.23 0.53 10.99
C VAL A 333 41.73 1.94 10.74
N GLU A 334 41.94 2.39 9.52
CA GLU A 334 41.06 3.43 9.00
C GLU A 334 39.65 2.85 9.10
N ALA A 335 38.72 3.60 9.70
CA ALA A 335 37.32 3.42 9.30
C ALA A 335 37.39 3.42 7.78
N VAL A 336 36.96 2.33 7.12
CA VAL A 336 37.07 2.14 5.67
C VAL A 336 36.88 3.51 5.05
N ASN A 337 37.95 4.04 4.47
CA ASN A 337 38.02 5.45 4.15
C ASN A 337 36.99 5.67 3.05
N VAL A 338 35.75 6.02 3.44
CA VAL A 338 34.64 6.26 2.52
C VAL A 338 34.82 7.59 1.77
N LYS A 339 36.07 8.10 1.70
CA LYS A 339 36.51 9.13 0.75
C LYS A 339 36.34 8.61 -0.67
N GLY A 340 35.10 8.65 -1.15
CA GLY A 340 34.67 8.19 -2.47
C GLY A 340 33.32 7.45 -2.47
N ALA A 341 32.89 6.90 -1.34
CA ALA A 341 31.62 6.18 -1.20
C ALA A 341 30.82 6.64 0.02
N THR A 342 30.88 7.94 0.33
CA THR A 342 29.83 8.56 1.13
C THR A 342 28.56 8.47 0.33
N ILE A 343 27.76 7.44 0.57
CA ILE A 343 26.40 7.36 0.05
C ILE A 343 25.75 8.67 0.47
N HIS A 344 25.36 9.53 -0.46
CA HIS A 344 24.63 10.76 -0.19
C HIS A 344 23.12 10.46 -0.16
N ALA A 345 22.33 11.27 0.56
CA ALA A 345 20.87 11.08 0.55
C ALA A 345 20.32 11.23 -0.87
N ASP A 346 20.94 12.12 -1.64
CA ASP A 346 20.64 12.41 -3.05
C ASP A 346 20.85 11.22 -3.99
N GLU A 347 21.66 10.21 -3.62
CA GLU A 347 21.79 9.00 -4.42
C GLU A 347 20.47 8.20 -4.47
N GLY A 348 19.63 8.34 -3.43
CA GLY A 348 18.29 7.76 -3.40
C GLY A 348 17.30 8.46 -4.33
N ARG A 349 17.64 9.66 -4.83
CA ARG A 349 16.75 10.47 -5.68
C ARG A 349 16.34 9.74 -6.96
N ARG A 350 17.21 8.88 -7.52
CA ARG A 350 16.87 8.10 -8.72
C ARG A 350 15.71 7.13 -8.47
N PHE A 351 15.62 6.53 -7.28
CA PHE A 351 14.47 5.68 -6.94
C PHE A 351 13.17 6.50 -6.78
N LEU A 352 13.26 7.70 -6.20
CA LEU A 352 12.13 8.63 -6.15
C LEU A 352 11.67 9.03 -7.56
N LEU A 353 12.60 9.35 -8.46
CA LEU A 353 12.29 9.74 -9.83
C LEU A 353 11.63 8.60 -10.63
N MET A 354 12.02 7.34 -10.41
CA MET A 354 11.31 6.20 -11.01
C MET A 354 9.86 6.09 -10.51
N ASN A 355 9.62 6.40 -9.23
CA ASN A 355 8.27 6.46 -8.68
C ASN A 355 7.46 7.60 -9.32
N CYS A 356 8.06 8.78 -9.45
CA CYS A 356 7.46 9.94 -10.12
C CYS A 356 7.08 9.62 -11.57
N ALA A 357 8.00 8.99 -12.31
CA ALA A 357 7.78 8.58 -13.69
C ALA A 357 6.60 7.61 -13.82
N GLY A 358 6.46 6.66 -12.89
CA GLY A 358 5.31 5.75 -12.92
C GLY A 358 3.98 6.42 -12.64
N PHE A 359 3.92 7.48 -11.82
CA PHE A 359 2.70 8.27 -11.64
C PHE A 359 2.47 9.31 -12.76
N GLY A 360 3.49 9.56 -13.59
CA GLY A 360 3.43 10.65 -14.58
C GLY A 360 3.53 12.06 -13.98
N PHE A 361 3.96 12.20 -12.73
CA PHE A 361 4.05 13.51 -12.06
C PHE A 361 5.51 13.98 -11.98
N GLY A 362 5.70 15.31 -11.98
CA GLY A 362 6.97 15.91 -11.62
C GLY A 362 7.32 15.68 -10.14
N GLU A 363 8.61 15.71 -9.83
CA GLU A 363 9.14 15.57 -8.45
C GLU A 363 8.57 16.62 -7.48
N THR A 364 8.17 17.78 -8.02
CA THR A 364 7.51 18.88 -7.29
C THR A 364 6.25 18.45 -6.55
N PHE A 365 5.46 17.52 -7.11
CA PHE A 365 4.25 17.01 -6.47
C PHE A 365 4.54 16.12 -5.24
N PHE A 366 5.78 15.61 -5.14
CA PHE A 366 6.26 14.78 -4.05
C PHE A 366 7.05 15.56 -2.98
N GLY A 367 7.20 16.87 -3.14
CA GLY A 367 7.68 17.78 -2.09
C GLY A 367 9.05 18.43 -2.33
N ASP A 368 9.74 18.13 -3.43
CA ASP A 368 10.97 18.84 -3.80
C ASP A 368 10.69 19.95 -4.82
N VAL A 369 10.79 21.21 -4.37
CA VAL A 369 10.56 22.40 -5.19
C VAL A 369 11.88 23.12 -5.54
N SER A 370 13.03 22.50 -5.26
CA SER A 370 14.36 23.14 -5.40
C SER A 370 14.69 23.59 -6.84
N VAL A 371 14.05 23.00 -7.85
CA VAL A 371 14.29 23.29 -9.28
C VAL A 371 13.08 23.95 -9.97
N GLY A 372 11.97 24.19 -9.25
CA GLY A 372 10.71 24.67 -9.85
C GLY A 372 10.59 26.20 -9.83
N THR A 373 10.59 26.85 -10.99
CA THR A 373 10.10 28.24 -11.13
C THR A 373 8.58 28.26 -11.35
N LEU A 374 7.91 29.40 -11.09
CA LEU A 374 6.47 29.55 -11.35
C LEU A 374 6.11 29.17 -12.81
N ALA A 375 6.96 29.57 -13.76
CA ALA A 375 6.78 29.23 -15.17
C ALA A 375 6.86 27.71 -15.43
N THR A 376 7.75 27.01 -14.72
CA THR A 376 7.86 25.55 -14.80
C THR A 376 6.62 24.88 -14.21
N ALA A 377 6.10 25.36 -13.08
CA ALA A 377 4.89 24.83 -12.47
C ALA A 377 3.67 24.95 -13.41
N THR A 378 3.43 26.14 -13.97
CA THR A 378 2.30 26.36 -14.90
C THR A 378 2.42 25.53 -16.19
N SER A 379 3.65 25.31 -16.70
CA SER A 379 3.87 24.47 -17.88
C SER A 379 3.65 22.98 -17.63
N LEU A 380 3.85 22.52 -16.38
CA LEU A 380 3.66 21.13 -15.99
C LEU A 380 2.19 20.78 -15.71
N ASP A 381 1.33 21.77 -15.44
CA ASP A 381 -0.08 21.53 -15.15
C ASP A 381 -0.80 20.87 -16.33
N ARG A 382 -0.65 21.37 -17.57
CA ARG A 382 -1.40 20.84 -18.72
C ARG A 382 -1.05 19.39 -19.13
N PRO A 383 0.22 18.97 -19.16
CA PRO A 383 0.55 17.55 -19.32
C PRO A 383 0.01 16.68 -18.16
N THR A 384 0.00 17.22 -16.95
CA THR A 384 -0.55 16.54 -15.77
C THR A 384 -2.08 16.40 -15.87
N GLU A 385 -2.79 17.42 -16.37
CA GLU A 385 -4.22 17.36 -16.69
C GLU A 385 -4.56 16.25 -17.69
N LEU A 386 -3.76 16.12 -18.75
CA LEU A 386 -4.04 15.19 -19.84
C LEU A 386 -3.65 13.74 -19.53
N ALA A 387 -2.73 13.53 -18.59
CA ALA A 387 -2.30 12.21 -18.16
C ALA A 387 -3.28 11.54 -17.16
N MET A 388 -4.13 12.34 -16.51
CA MET A 388 -5.11 11.90 -15.53
C MET A 388 -6.45 11.60 -16.18
#